data_AF-A0A4V1ZA78-F1
#
_entry.id   AF-A0A4V1ZA78-F1
#
_cell.length_a   1.000
_cell.length_b   1.000
_cell.length_c   1.000
_cell.angle_alpha   90.00
_cell.angle_beta   90.00
_cell.angle_gamma   90.00
#
_symmetry.space_group_name_H-M   'P 1'
#
loop_
_entity.id
_entity.type
_entity.pdbx_description
1 polymer ?
#
loop_
_entity_poly.entity_id
_entity_poly.type
_entity_poly.pdbx_seq_one_letter_code
_entity_poly.pdbx_strand_id
1 'polypeptide(L)'
;MKPILTVLLLLALVGCQPEKPTTGSQEPAGSVAGPVPPPPSDDSLALAGIYQLQQQAAGERSVGALQLLDSMRCQSDGFVTEALDEAAAEVWNRQFTLTLRYLEQHPKSCLRQSVVRGLSAAMFAADDQTQALAHFHQTSLDSARRAGLSTPEMVFLHQLTAEVNPARLD
;
A
#
# COMPACT_ATOMS: atom_id res chain seq x y z
N MET A 1 11.09 -23.34 -9.83
CA MET A 1 10.05 -23.95 -8.98
C MET A 1 10.29 -23.50 -7.54
N LYS A 2 9.25 -22.89 -6.92
CA LYS A 2 9.04 -22.58 -5.49
C LYS A 2 10.12 -21.74 -4.78
N PRO A 3 9.76 -20.53 -4.34
CA PRO A 3 9.28 -20.41 -2.96
C PRO A 3 8.13 -19.39 -2.83
N ILE A 4 6.92 -19.77 -3.22
CA ILE A 4 5.70 -18.96 -2.97
C ILE A 4 4.85 -19.59 -1.83
N LEU A 5 5.20 -20.81 -1.41
CA LEU A 5 4.35 -21.58 -0.49
C LEU A 5 4.56 -21.29 1.00
N THR A 6 5.62 -20.57 1.39
CA THR A 6 5.98 -20.46 2.82
C THR A 6 5.27 -19.30 3.53
N VAL A 7 4.85 -18.27 2.81
CA VAL A 7 4.20 -17.08 3.42
C VAL A 7 2.71 -17.32 3.68
N LEU A 8 2.07 -18.20 2.92
CA LEU A 8 0.65 -18.56 3.10
C LEU A 8 0.38 -19.41 4.36
N LEU A 9 1.40 -19.96 5.01
CA LEU A 9 1.21 -20.84 6.17
C LEU A 9 1.06 -20.08 7.51
N LEU A 10 1.44 -18.80 7.57
CA LEU A 10 1.34 -18.01 8.81
C LEU A 10 -0.05 -17.44 9.08
N LEU A 11 -0.88 -17.29 8.05
CA LEU A 11 -2.27 -16.80 8.19
C LEU A 11 -3.27 -17.89 8.58
N ALA A 12 -2.90 -19.17 8.50
CA ALA A 12 -3.81 -20.29 8.79
C ALA A 12 -3.78 -20.78 10.25
N LEU A 13 -2.89 -20.27 11.11
CA LEU A 13 -2.70 -20.79 12.48
C LEU A 13 -3.52 -20.08 13.58
N VAL A 14 -4.35 -19.09 13.25
CA VAL A 14 -5.25 -18.44 14.22
C VAL A 14 -6.55 -19.22 14.45
N GLY A 15 -6.72 -20.38 13.81
CA GLY A 15 -7.93 -21.20 13.92
C GLY A 15 -7.67 -22.62 14.40
N CYS A 16 -7.21 -22.82 15.64
CA CYS A 16 -7.41 -24.07 16.42
C CYS A 16 -6.94 -23.89 17.88
N GLN A 17 -7.87 -23.56 18.78
CA GLN A 17 -7.79 -24.07 20.16
C GLN A 17 -8.27 -25.52 20.11
N PRO A 18 -7.65 -26.46 20.86
CA PRO A 18 -8.35 -26.89 22.06
C PRO A 18 -7.45 -27.38 23.24
N GLU A 19 -7.94 -27.07 24.44
CA GLU A 19 -7.89 -27.76 25.75
C GLU A 19 -6.59 -27.94 26.58
N LYS A 20 -6.78 -27.64 27.87
CA LYS A 20 -5.92 -27.78 29.05
C LYS A 20 -5.51 -29.25 29.30
N PRO A 21 -4.33 -29.53 29.89
CA PRO A 21 -4.35 -29.90 31.32
C PRO A 21 -3.18 -29.33 32.14
N THR A 22 -3.49 -29.15 33.43
CA THR A 22 -2.62 -28.84 34.58
C THR A 22 -1.49 -29.86 34.78
N THR A 23 -0.29 -29.43 35.22
CA THR A 23 0.54 -30.02 36.32
C THR A 23 1.98 -29.46 36.32
N GLY A 24 2.46 -29.01 37.50
CA GLY A 24 3.84 -29.27 37.93
C GLY A 24 4.78 -28.08 38.06
N SER A 25 5.03 -27.67 39.30
CA SER A 25 6.09 -26.77 39.78
C SER A 25 7.49 -27.01 39.18
N GLN A 26 8.22 -25.94 38.90
CA GLN A 26 9.51 -25.63 39.54
C GLN A 26 10.04 -24.27 39.06
N GLU A 27 10.07 -23.30 39.98
CA GLU A 27 11.05 -22.20 39.95
C GLU A 27 12.47 -22.81 40.14
N PRO A 28 13.55 -22.22 39.59
CA PRO A 28 14.04 -20.96 40.17
C PRO A 28 14.78 -20.02 39.20
N ALA A 29 15.12 -18.87 39.77
CA ALA A 29 16.23 -17.96 39.44
C ALA A 29 15.78 -16.64 38.80
N GLY A 30 16.03 -15.58 39.57
CA GLY A 30 15.72 -14.22 39.23
C GLY A 30 16.31 -13.81 37.89
N SER A 31 15.45 -13.25 37.06
CA SER A 31 15.84 -12.35 36.00
C SER A 31 14.96 -11.13 36.17
N VAL A 32 15.58 -9.95 36.30
CA VAL A 32 14.87 -8.67 36.27
C VAL A 32 14.23 -8.60 34.89
N ALA A 33 12.97 -9.01 34.80
CA ALA A 33 12.16 -8.86 33.60
C ALA A 33 11.91 -7.36 33.45
N GLY A 34 12.78 -6.69 32.71
CA GLY A 34 12.41 -5.44 32.05
C GLY A 34 11.10 -5.68 31.30
N PRO A 35 10.21 -4.67 31.22
CA PRO A 35 8.89 -4.86 30.61
C PRO A 35 9.07 -5.48 29.23
N VAL A 36 8.55 -6.70 29.07
CA VAL A 36 8.46 -7.35 27.77
C VAL A 36 7.66 -6.38 26.92
N PRO A 37 8.20 -5.87 25.79
CA PRO A 37 7.45 -4.96 24.95
C PRO A 37 6.14 -5.64 24.57
N PRO A 38 5.01 -4.91 24.60
CA PRO A 38 3.74 -5.49 24.20
C PRO A 38 3.91 -6.11 22.80
N PRO A 39 3.28 -7.26 22.52
CA PRO A 39 3.30 -7.82 21.19
C PRO A 39 2.86 -6.73 20.21
N PRO A 40 3.50 -6.62 19.04
CA PRO A 40 3.13 -5.60 18.07
C PRO A 40 1.64 -5.76 17.77
N SER A 41 0.89 -4.66 17.91
CA SER A 41 -0.50 -4.57 17.49
C SER A 41 -0.65 -5.02 16.04
N ASP A 42 -1.81 -5.61 15.70
CA ASP A 42 -2.08 -6.12 14.34
C ASP A 42 -1.83 -5.05 13.26
N ASP A 43 -2.08 -3.79 13.58
CA ASP A 43 -1.79 -2.64 12.71
C ASP A 43 -0.30 -2.46 12.42
N SER A 44 0.59 -2.70 13.39
CA SER A 44 2.04 -2.59 13.20
C SER A 44 2.57 -3.67 12.24
N LEU A 45 1.97 -4.86 12.29
CA LEU A 45 2.28 -5.94 11.33
C LEU A 45 1.71 -5.63 9.95
N ALA A 46 0.48 -5.08 9.88
CA ALA A 46 -0.12 -4.63 8.63
C ALA A 46 0.73 -3.55 7.94
N LEU A 47 1.19 -2.54 8.70
CA LEU A 47 2.08 -1.49 8.21
C LEU A 47 3.41 -2.04 7.68
N ALA A 48 4.04 -2.95 8.41
CA ALA A 48 5.28 -3.59 7.94
C ALA A 48 5.04 -4.36 6.63
N GLY A 49 3.90 -5.04 6.51
CA GLY A 49 3.48 -5.71 5.28
C GLY A 49 3.27 -4.74 4.11
N ILE A 50 2.61 -3.61 4.35
CA ILE A 50 2.41 -2.56 3.34
C ILE A 50 3.75 -2.02 2.85
N TYR A 51 4.67 -1.71 3.78
CA TYR A 51 5.99 -1.20 3.43
C TYR A 51 6.79 -2.21 2.59
N GLN A 52 6.75 -3.50 2.95
CA GLN A 52 7.40 -4.54 2.17
C GLN A 52 6.80 -4.66 0.75
N LEU A 53 5.47 -4.61 0.63
CA LEU A 53 4.78 -4.65 -0.67
C LEU A 53 5.08 -3.43 -1.54
N GLN A 54 5.12 -2.24 -0.93
CA GLN A 54 5.55 -1.01 -1.59
C GLN A 54 6.95 -1.17 -2.17
N GLN A 55 7.90 -1.71 -1.40
CA GLN A 55 9.27 -1.96 -1.88
C GLN A 55 9.32 -2.99 -3.02
N GLN A 56 8.53 -4.05 -2.95
CA GLN A 56 8.45 -5.05 -4.03
C GLN A 56 7.84 -4.46 -5.31
N ALA A 57 6.73 -3.72 -5.19
CA ALA A 57 6.11 -3.03 -6.31
C ALA A 57 7.08 -2.01 -6.92
N ALA A 58 7.77 -1.23 -6.07
CA ALA A 58 8.74 -0.23 -6.45
C ALA A 58 10.02 -0.80 -7.10
N GLY A 59 10.55 -1.91 -6.60
CA GLY A 59 11.84 -2.47 -7.00
C GLY A 59 11.75 -3.45 -8.18
N GLU A 60 10.70 -4.26 -8.26
CA GLU A 60 10.66 -5.43 -9.16
C GLU A 60 9.63 -5.32 -10.31
N ARG A 61 8.90 -4.19 -10.45
CA ARG A 61 7.81 -4.05 -11.44
C ARG A 61 6.79 -5.20 -11.36
N SER A 62 6.30 -5.47 -10.16
CA SER A 62 5.41 -6.60 -9.90
C SER A 62 3.92 -6.24 -10.01
N VAL A 63 3.22 -6.80 -11.00
CA VAL A 63 1.74 -6.75 -11.08
C VAL A 63 1.10 -7.46 -9.88
N GLY A 64 1.73 -8.55 -9.39
CA GLY A 64 1.23 -9.28 -8.22
C GLY A 64 1.25 -8.42 -6.95
N ALA A 65 2.25 -7.56 -6.80
CA ALA A 65 2.30 -6.62 -5.67
C ALA A 65 1.18 -5.57 -5.75
N LEU A 66 0.86 -5.06 -6.95
CA LEU A 66 -0.28 -4.17 -7.16
C LEU A 66 -1.61 -4.86 -6.83
N GLN A 67 -1.79 -6.12 -7.23
CA GLN A 67 -2.98 -6.91 -6.88
C GLN A 67 -3.13 -7.13 -5.37
N LEU A 68 -2.03 -7.35 -4.67
CA LEU A 68 -2.04 -7.48 -3.22
C LEU A 68 -2.40 -6.16 -2.53
N LEU A 69 -1.82 -5.04 -2.96
CA LEU A 69 -2.18 -3.71 -2.47
C LEU A 69 -3.66 -3.40 -2.73
N ASP A 70 -4.18 -3.74 -3.91
CA ASP A 70 -5.59 -3.57 -4.25
C ASP A 70 -6.50 -4.39 -3.33
N SER A 71 -6.18 -5.67 -3.12
CA SER A 71 -6.91 -6.55 -2.21
C SER A 71 -6.92 -6.02 -0.78
N MET A 72 -5.76 -5.57 -0.28
CA MET A 72 -5.66 -4.98 1.06
C MET A 72 -6.51 -3.72 1.17
N ARG A 73 -6.45 -2.86 0.15
CA ARG A 73 -7.24 -1.63 0.12
C ARG A 73 -8.75 -1.86 0.08
N CYS A 74 -9.21 -2.89 -0.60
CA CYS A 74 -10.62 -3.26 -0.61
C CYS A 74 -11.12 -3.77 0.75
N GLN A 75 -10.22 -4.24 1.62
CA GLN A 75 -10.55 -4.81 2.92
C GLN A 75 -10.24 -3.87 4.09
N SER A 76 -9.50 -2.79 3.84
CA SER A 76 -9.07 -1.85 4.87
C SER A 76 -10.11 -0.77 5.15
N ASP A 77 -10.19 -0.38 6.40
CA ASP A 77 -10.76 0.89 6.87
C ASP A 77 -9.76 1.63 7.76
N GLY A 78 -10.11 2.84 8.20
CA GLY A 78 -9.34 3.60 9.20
C GLY A 78 -7.85 3.82 8.87
N PHE A 79 -7.00 3.70 9.89
CA PHE A 79 -5.58 4.06 9.86
C PHE A 79 -4.74 3.31 8.81
N VAL A 80 -5.02 2.02 8.59
CA VAL A 80 -4.34 1.21 7.56
C VAL A 80 -4.57 1.77 6.16
N THR A 81 -5.70 2.46 5.96
CA THR A 81 -6.02 3.09 4.67
C THR A 81 -5.06 4.24 4.35
N GLU A 82 -4.65 5.05 5.33
CA GLU A 82 -3.71 6.16 5.10
C GLU A 82 -2.34 5.64 4.65
N ALA A 83 -1.84 4.58 5.29
CA ALA A 83 -0.59 3.95 4.88
C ALA A 83 -0.67 3.31 3.49
N LEU A 84 -1.83 2.76 3.11
CA LEU A 84 -2.06 2.25 1.76
C LEU A 84 -2.12 3.38 0.72
N ASP A 85 -2.70 4.53 1.08
CA ASP A 85 -2.74 5.72 0.23
C ASP A 85 -1.31 6.24 -0.03
N GLU A 86 -0.49 6.35 1.01
CA GLU A 86 0.93 6.72 0.90
C GLU A 86 1.73 5.73 0.04
N ALA A 87 1.58 4.43 0.32
CA ALA A 87 2.25 3.38 -0.43
C ALA A 87 1.85 3.41 -1.93
N ALA A 88 0.56 3.61 -2.22
CA ALA A 88 0.05 3.70 -3.58
C ALA A 88 0.63 4.91 -4.34
N ALA A 89 0.78 6.06 -3.69
CA ALA A 89 1.40 7.25 -4.28
C ALA A 89 2.89 7.01 -4.60
N GLU A 90 3.64 6.36 -3.70
CA GLU A 90 5.04 6.04 -3.98
C GLU A 90 5.19 5.04 -5.13
N VAL A 91 4.34 4.01 -5.16
CA VAL A 91 4.33 3.04 -6.26
C VAL A 91 3.98 3.71 -7.58
N TRP A 92 3.04 4.66 -7.59
CA TRP A 92 2.76 5.50 -8.76
C TRP A 92 4.01 6.27 -9.21
N ASN A 93 4.69 6.95 -8.30
CA ASN A 93 5.87 7.76 -8.62
C ASN A 93 7.01 6.93 -9.22
N ARG A 94 7.21 5.70 -8.72
CA ARG A 94 8.28 4.80 -9.18
C ARG A 94 7.91 3.97 -10.40
N GLN A 95 6.64 3.60 -10.52
CA GLN A 95 6.15 2.65 -11.52
C GLN A 95 4.91 3.18 -12.24
N PHE A 96 4.97 4.45 -12.65
CA PHE A 96 3.89 5.18 -13.32
C PHE A 96 3.15 4.36 -14.39
N THR A 97 3.88 3.86 -15.40
CA THR A 97 3.27 3.15 -16.53
C THR A 97 2.62 1.83 -16.11
N LEU A 98 3.23 1.10 -15.18
CA LEU A 98 2.71 -0.17 -14.69
C LEU A 98 1.42 0.04 -13.90
N THR A 99 1.45 1.01 -12.98
CA THR A 99 0.31 1.37 -12.13
C THR A 99 -0.86 1.89 -12.97
N LEU A 100 -0.60 2.78 -13.93
CA LEU A 100 -1.63 3.32 -14.81
C LEU A 100 -2.32 2.20 -15.62
N ARG A 101 -1.55 1.33 -16.25
CA ARG A 101 -2.07 0.19 -17.03
C ARG A 101 -2.87 -0.78 -16.17
N TYR A 102 -2.37 -1.05 -14.97
CA TYR A 102 -3.07 -1.90 -14.02
C TYR A 102 -4.46 -1.31 -13.69
N LEU A 103 -4.53 -0.04 -13.33
CA LEU A 103 -5.80 0.60 -12.96
C LEU A 103 -6.76 0.75 -14.16
N GLU A 104 -6.25 0.98 -15.37
CA GLU A 104 -7.06 1.02 -16.59
C GLU A 104 -7.72 -0.33 -16.87
N GLN A 105 -6.98 -1.43 -16.70
CA GLN A 105 -7.47 -2.79 -16.89
C GLN A 105 -8.40 -3.28 -15.76
N HIS A 106 -8.35 -2.63 -14.59
CA HIS A 106 -9.09 -3.03 -13.39
C HIS A 106 -9.99 -1.87 -12.90
N PRO A 107 -11.09 -1.54 -13.60
CA PRO A 107 -11.91 -0.37 -13.30
C PRO A 107 -12.62 -0.43 -11.93
N LYS A 108 -12.67 -1.61 -11.29
CA LYS A 108 -13.23 -1.82 -9.94
C LYS A 108 -12.18 -1.87 -8.84
N SER A 109 -10.92 -1.59 -9.17
CA SER A 109 -9.81 -1.58 -8.22
C SER A 109 -10.04 -0.53 -7.13
N CYS A 110 -9.95 -0.95 -5.87
CA CYS A 110 -9.97 -0.03 -4.72
C CYS A 110 -8.67 0.77 -4.63
N LEU A 111 -7.57 0.28 -5.23
CA LEU A 111 -6.28 0.94 -5.29
C LEU A 111 -6.34 2.29 -6.03
N ARG A 112 -7.27 2.50 -6.97
CA ARG A 112 -7.45 3.80 -7.64
C ARG A 112 -7.66 4.92 -6.62
N GLN A 113 -8.55 4.69 -5.65
CA GLN A 113 -8.84 5.70 -4.63
C GLN A 113 -7.61 5.97 -3.76
N SER A 114 -6.81 4.95 -3.46
CA SER A 114 -5.57 5.13 -2.71
C SER A 114 -4.52 5.91 -3.48
N VAL A 115 -4.36 5.64 -4.77
CA VAL A 115 -3.48 6.46 -5.63
C VAL A 115 -3.94 7.92 -5.63
N VAL A 116 -5.24 8.16 -5.86
CA VAL A 116 -5.79 9.52 -5.91
C VAL A 116 -5.62 10.24 -4.58
N ARG A 117 -5.98 9.61 -3.46
CA ARG A 117 -5.85 10.20 -2.12
C ARG A 117 -4.40 10.42 -1.73
N GLY A 118 -3.53 9.44 -1.92
CA GLY A 118 -2.12 9.55 -1.58
C GLY A 118 -1.41 10.65 -2.37
N LEU A 119 -1.69 10.77 -3.68
CA LEU A 119 -1.15 11.87 -4.49
C LEU A 119 -1.72 13.22 -4.04
N SER A 120 -3.01 13.29 -3.72
CA SER A 120 -3.62 14.52 -3.20
C SER A 120 -3.00 14.92 -1.86
N ALA A 121 -2.74 13.97 -0.97
CA ALA A 121 -2.13 14.20 0.34
C ALA A 121 -0.68 14.67 0.21
N ALA A 122 0.10 14.10 -0.72
CA ALA A 122 1.46 14.56 -1.00
C ALA A 122 1.49 16.02 -1.46
N MET A 123 0.51 16.47 -2.25
CA MET A 123 0.39 17.86 -2.67
C MET A 123 -0.16 18.77 -1.57
N PHE A 124 -1.07 18.25 -0.75
CA PHE A 124 -1.62 18.97 0.40
C PHE A 124 -0.55 19.34 1.41
N ALA A 125 0.40 18.43 1.64
CA ALA A 125 1.55 18.63 2.52
C ALA A 125 2.65 19.53 1.92
N ALA A 126 2.50 20.00 0.68
CA ALA A 126 3.48 20.89 0.05
C ALA A 126 3.31 22.34 0.50
N ASP A 127 4.42 23.08 0.60
CA ASP A 127 4.44 24.50 0.97
C ASP A 127 3.60 25.36 0.01
N ASP A 128 3.62 25.03 -1.28
CA ASP A 128 2.76 25.62 -2.32
C ASP A 128 1.98 24.52 -3.04
N GLN A 129 0.74 24.30 -2.60
CA GLN A 129 -0.15 23.29 -3.16
C GLN A 129 -0.47 23.52 -4.65
N THR A 130 -0.57 24.79 -5.07
CA THR A 130 -0.91 25.14 -6.46
C THR A 130 0.24 24.78 -7.39
N GLN A 131 1.46 25.14 -6.99
CA GLN A 131 2.67 24.78 -7.73
C GLN A 131 2.88 23.25 -7.76
N ALA A 132 2.66 22.57 -6.64
CA ALA A 132 2.80 21.10 -6.56
C ALA A 132 1.83 20.38 -7.50
N LEU A 133 0.56 20.79 -7.53
CA LEU A 133 -0.45 20.23 -8.42
C LEU A 133 -0.11 20.49 -9.90
N ALA A 134 0.30 21.71 -10.25
CA ALA A 134 0.72 22.03 -11.61
C ALA A 134 1.92 21.18 -12.06
N HIS A 135 2.92 21.03 -11.20
CA HIS A 135 4.10 20.21 -11.47
C HIS A 135 3.73 18.73 -11.64
N PHE A 136 2.82 18.20 -10.81
CA PHE A 136 2.31 16.84 -10.95
C PHE A 136 1.64 16.59 -12.30
N HIS A 137 0.75 17.49 -12.73
CA HIS A 137 0.10 17.37 -14.04
C HIS A 137 1.12 17.35 -15.17
N GLN A 138 2.07 18.28 -15.14
CA GLN A 138 3.12 18.36 -16.14
C GLN A 138 3.97 17.08 -16.17
N THR A 139 4.42 16.60 -15.01
CA THR A 139 5.27 15.40 -14.87
C THR A 139 4.54 14.14 -15.32
N SER A 140 3.25 14.04 -15.04
CA SER A 140 2.41 12.91 -15.47
C SER A 140 2.28 12.87 -16.99
N LEU A 141 2.02 14.02 -17.63
CA LEU A 141 1.92 14.12 -19.09
C LEU A 141 3.26 13.92 -19.79
N ASP A 142 4.35 14.41 -19.21
CA ASP A 142 5.70 14.16 -19.71
C ASP A 142 6.06 12.67 -19.63
N SER A 143 5.75 12.00 -18.51
CA SER A 143 5.96 10.57 -18.33
C SER A 143 5.13 9.74 -19.30
N ALA A 144 3.88 10.14 -19.54
CA ALA A 144 3.00 9.51 -20.52
C ALA A 144 3.54 9.58 -21.95
N ARG A 145 4.02 10.76 -22.36
CA ARG A 145 4.65 10.96 -23.67
C ARG A 145 5.89 10.09 -23.84
N ARG A 146 6.77 10.03 -22.82
CA ARG A 146 7.97 9.17 -22.85
C ARG A 146 7.64 7.69 -22.88
N ALA A 147 6.57 7.28 -22.19
CA ALA A 147 6.13 5.89 -22.14
C ALA A 147 5.41 5.41 -23.41
N GLY A 148 5.06 6.33 -24.32
CA GLY A 148 4.32 6.01 -25.55
C GLY A 148 2.93 5.44 -25.26
N LEU A 149 2.20 6.05 -24.32
CA LEU A 149 0.85 5.61 -23.99
C LEU A 149 -0.09 5.69 -25.20
N SER A 150 -0.93 4.68 -25.33
CA SER A 150 -2.03 4.63 -26.29
C SER A 150 -3.11 5.66 -25.97
N THR A 151 -3.98 5.93 -26.96
CA THR A 151 -5.11 6.86 -26.79
C THR A 151 -6.01 6.52 -25.58
N PRO A 152 -6.44 5.25 -25.36
CA PRO A 152 -7.22 4.89 -24.18
C PRO A 152 -6.48 5.15 -22.86
N GLU A 153 -5.20 4.79 -22.78
CA GLU A 153 -4.37 5.02 -21.59
C GLU A 153 -4.20 6.53 -21.30
N MET A 154 -4.06 7.36 -22.34
CA MET A 154 -4.02 8.82 -22.21
C MET A 154 -5.34 9.39 -21.68
N VAL A 155 -6.48 8.92 -22.20
CA VAL A 155 -7.81 9.33 -21.70
C VAL A 155 -7.96 8.95 -20.24
N PHE A 156 -7.58 7.72 -19.88
CA PHE A 156 -7.62 7.25 -18.50
C PHE A 156 -6.72 8.08 -17.58
N LEU A 157 -5.50 8.41 -18.01
CA LEU A 157 -4.58 9.28 -17.27
C LEU A 157 -5.19 10.66 -17.01
N HIS A 158 -5.81 11.28 -18.03
CA HIS A 158 -6.46 12.57 -17.85
C HIS A 158 -7.58 12.51 -16.82
N GLN A 159 -8.39 11.45 -16.82
CA GLN A 159 -9.44 11.27 -15.82
C GLN A 159 -8.86 11.09 -14.42
N LEU A 160 -7.87 10.20 -14.26
CA LEU A 160 -7.27 9.92 -12.95
C LEU A 160 -6.57 11.17 -12.39
N THR A 161 -5.76 11.86 -13.20
CA THR A 161 -5.06 13.08 -12.74
C THR A 161 -6.00 14.22 -12.41
N ALA A 162 -7.17 14.33 -13.07
CA ALA A 162 -8.19 15.32 -12.73
C ALA A 162 -8.91 15.02 -11.41
N GLU A 163 -8.88 13.78 -10.91
CA GLU A 163 -9.41 13.41 -9.60
C GLU A 163 -8.48 13.79 -8.44
N VAL A 164 -7.18 13.93 -8.72
CA VAL A 164 -6.18 14.36 -7.74
C VAL A 164 -6.41 15.83 -7.42
N ASN A 165 -6.75 16.12 -6.17
CA ASN A 165 -7.07 17.46 -5.73
C ASN A 165 -6.77 17.62 -4.22
N PRO A 166 -5.70 18.34 -3.84
CA PRO A 166 -5.35 18.54 -2.44
C PRO A 166 -6.44 19.28 -1.65
N ALA A 167 -7.22 20.17 -2.28
CA ALA A 167 -8.28 20.94 -1.62
C ALA A 167 -9.51 20.10 -1.19
N ARG A 168 -9.51 18.79 -1.46
CA ARG A 168 -10.55 17.85 -0.98
C ARG A 168 -10.17 17.17 0.34
N LEU A 169 -8.98 17.46 0.86
CA LEU A 169 -8.46 16.88 2.11
C LEU A 169 -8.53 17.85 3.30
N ASP A 170 -8.77 19.14 3.04
CA ASP A 170 -9.18 20.15 4.04
C ASP A 170 -10.61 19.89 4.54
#